data_AF-A0A1S1N678-F1
#
_entry.id   AF-A0A1S1N678-F1
#
_cell.length_a   1.000
_cell.length_b   1.000
_cell.length_c   1.000
_cell.angle_alpha   90.00
_cell.angle_beta   90.00
_cell.angle_gamma   90.00
#
_symmetry.space_group_name_H-M   'P 1'
#
loop_
_entity.id
_entity.type
_entity.pdbx_description
1 polymer ?
#
loop_
_entity_poly.entity_id
_entity_poly.type
_entity_poly.pdbx_seq_one_letter_code
_entity_poly.pdbx_strand_id
1 'polypeptide(L)'
;MNSGNWDSALFKSLFTSSLLIPIVYLTESFQLNSFELSGLFGLFVSFLLYIGVFLLFSLVGWSFIGFPIHWLACKFNCTNCFYYALVPASFLCVSYFTNGPWLLGLIALTEALLFRYFVFKIKT
;
A
#
# COMPACT_ATOMS: atom_id res chain seq x y z
N MET A 1 -7.46 16.24 20.50
CA MET A 1 -7.97 15.89 19.15
C MET A 1 -7.95 14.37 19.06
N ASN A 2 -9.11 13.72 18.95
CA ASN A 2 -9.17 12.25 18.88
C ASN A 2 -8.85 11.79 17.45
N SER A 3 -7.56 11.59 17.16
CA SER A 3 -6.96 11.23 15.86
C SER A 3 -7.32 9.82 15.37
N GLY A 4 -8.15 9.09 16.11
CA GLY A 4 -8.47 7.69 15.81
C GLY A 4 -7.26 6.78 16.07
N ASN A 5 -7.49 5.46 16.01
CA ASN A 5 -6.43 4.46 16.10
C ASN A 5 -5.68 4.38 14.75
N TRP A 6 -4.91 5.42 14.46
CA TRP A 6 -4.10 5.56 13.25
C TRP A 6 -3.03 4.47 13.15
N ASP A 7 -2.50 4.03 14.30
CA ASP A 7 -1.54 2.95 14.46
C ASP A 7 -2.11 1.62 13.95
N SER A 8 -3.29 1.22 14.46
CA SER A 8 -3.96 -0.01 14.03
C SER A 8 -4.38 0.08 12.56
N ALA A 9 -4.84 1.25 12.11
CA ALA A 9 -5.24 1.47 10.74
C ALA A 9 -4.06 1.35 9.76
N LEU A 10 -2.88 1.87 10.13
CA LEU A 10 -1.64 1.78 9.37
C LEU A 10 -1.22 0.33 9.16
N PHE A 11 -1.14 -0.45 10.24
CA PHE A 11 -0.75 -1.86 10.12
C PHE A 11 -1.76 -2.67 9.29
N LYS A 12 -3.07 -2.40 9.45
CA LYS A 12 -4.11 -3.07 8.65
C LYS A 12 -4.04 -2.71 7.17
N SER A 13 -3.83 -1.43 6.84
CA SER A 13 -3.70 -0.99 5.44
C SER A 13 -2.44 -1.52 4.79
N LEU A 14 -1.30 -1.47 5.49
CA LEU A 14 -0.02 -2.03 5.04
C LEU A 14 -0.14 -3.52 4.74
N PHE A 15 -0.65 -4.30 5.71
CA PHE A 15 -0.75 -5.75 5.54
C PHE A 15 -1.72 -6.11 4.41
N THR A 16 -2.88 -5.45 4.34
CA THR A 16 -3.89 -5.75 3.33
C THR A 16 -3.45 -5.35 1.92
N SER A 17 -2.81 -4.19 1.76
CA SER A 17 -2.31 -3.73 0.46
C SER A 17 -1.12 -4.58 -0.03
N SER A 18 -0.27 -5.05 0.88
CA SER A 18 0.87 -5.91 0.53
C SER A 18 0.47 -7.25 -0.10
N LEU A 19 -0.77 -7.72 0.14
CA LEU A 19 -1.32 -8.94 -0.47
C LEU A 19 -1.62 -8.80 -1.97
N LEU A 20 -1.65 -7.59 -2.54
CA LEU A 20 -1.80 -7.42 -3.99
C LEU A 20 -0.60 -7.98 -4.76
N ILE A 21 0.60 -7.86 -4.21
CA ILE A 21 1.85 -8.32 -4.84
C ILE A 21 1.85 -9.84 -5.08
N PRO A 22 1.62 -10.70 -4.06
CA PRO A 22 1.61 -12.14 -4.27
C PRO A 22 0.48 -12.58 -5.19
N ILE A 23 -0.66 -11.89 -5.19
CA ILE A 23 -1.76 -12.17 -6.12
C ILE A 23 -1.30 -11.95 -7.57
N VAL A 24 -0.67 -10.81 -7.86
CA VAL A 24 -0.15 -10.48 -9.21
C VAL A 24 0.91 -11.50 -9.63
N TYR A 25 1.86 -11.80 -8.74
CA TYR A 25 2.91 -12.78 -9.01
C TYR A 25 2.35 -14.19 -9.28
N LEU A 26 1.33 -14.61 -8.52
CA LEU A 26 0.63 -15.87 -8.76
C LEU A 26 -0.07 -15.87 -10.12
N THR A 27 -0.73 -14.78 -10.52
CA THR A 27 -1.37 -14.71 -11.83
C THR A 27 -0.39 -14.82 -13.00
N GLU A 28 0.79 -14.20 -12.88
CA GLU A 28 1.84 -14.29 -13.93
C GLU A 28 2.49 -15.67 -13.96
N SER A 29 2.76 -16.28 -12.81
CA SER A 29 3.35 -17.62 -12.75
C SER A 29 2.39 -18.73 -13.20
N PHE A 30 1.09 -18.59 -12.95
CA PHE A 30 0.07 -19.51 -13.48
C PHE A 30 -0.02 -19.47 -15.01
N GLN A 31 0.21 -18.30 -15.64
CA GLN A 31 0.24 -18.20 -17.10
C GLN A 31 1.45 -18.91 -17.73
N LEU A 32 2.54 -19.08 -16.99
CA LEU A 32 3.79 -19.65 -17.50
C LEU A 32 3.92 -21.18 -17.36
N ASN A 33 2.92 -21.89 -16.80
CA ASN A 33 2.89 -23.36 -16.66
C ASN A 33 4.14 -24.00 -15.99
N SER A 34 4.97 -23.22 -15.29
CA SER A 34 6.25 -23.66 -14.71
C SER A 34 6.16 -23.87 -13.19
N PHE A 35 5.14 -24.58 -12.73
CA PHE A 35 4.90 -24.77 -11.29
C PHE A 35 5.68 -25.98 -10.75
N GLU A 36 6.95 -25.79 -10.41
CA GLU A 36 7.77 -26.81 -9.75
C GLU A 36 7.72 -26.69 -8.21
N LEU A 37 7.54 -27.83 -7.52
CA LEU A 37 7.44 -27.92 -6.05
C LEU A 37 8.72 -27.49 -5.31
N SER A 38 9.89 -27.68 -5.92
CA SER A 38 11.18 -27.17 -5.43
C SER A 38 11.29 -25.65 -5.57
N GLY A 39 10.66 -25.07 -6.60
CA GLY A 39 10.54 -23.62 -6.79
C GLY A 39 9.66 -22.94 -5.74
N LEU A 40 8.78 -23.70 -5.08
CA LEU A 40 7.81 -23.19 -4.11
C LEU A 40 8.48 -22.62 -2.84
N PHE A 41 9.57 -23.25 -2.38
CA PHE A 41 10.34 -22.72 -1.24
C PHE A 41 11.14 -21.46 -1.62
N GLY A 42 11.74 -21.45 -2.81
CA GLY A 42 12.42 -20.26 -3.35
C GLY A 42 11.46 -19.09 -3.57
N LEU A 43 10.24 -19.38 -4.02
CA LEU A 43 9.15 -18.43 -4.19
C LEU A 43 8.70 -17.87 -2.84
N PHE A 44 8.55 -18.72 -1.82
CA PHE A 44 8.21 -18.29 -0.47
C PHE A 44 9.26 -17.36 0.14
N VAL A 45 10.56 -17.69 0.02
CA VAL A 45 11.65 -16.85 0.53
C VAL A 45 11.74 -15.52 -0.24
N SER A 46 11.63 -15.57 -1.56
CA SER A 46 11.62 -14.35 -2.40
C SER A 46 10.43 -13.45 -2.07
N PHE A 47 9.26 -14.05 -1.81
CA PHE A 47 8.08 -13.33 -1.36
C PHE A 47 8.28 -12.69 0.02
N LEU A 48 8.84 -13.41 1.00
CA LEU A 48 9.15 -12.87 2.33
C LEU A 48 10.15 -11.71 2.28
N LEU A 49 11.17 -11.82 1.43
CA LEU A 49 12.14 -10.74 1.23
C LEU A 49 11.48 -9.53 0.58
N TYR A 50 10.68 -9.75 -0.48
CA TYR A 50 10.00 -8.67 -1.17
C TYR A 50 9.02 -7.95 -0.26
N ILE A 51 8.17 -8.68 0.48
CA ILE A 51 7.20 -8.07 1.41
C ILE A 51 7.92 -7.33 2.54
N GLY A 52 9.03 -7.87 3.04
CA GLY A 52 9.85 -7.21 4.06
C GLY A 52 10.42 -5.87 3.56
N VAL A 53 11.03 -5.87 2.38
CA VAL A 53 11.56 -4.65 1.75
C VAL A 53 10.44 -3.66 1.46
N PHE A 54 9.32 -4.12 0.89
CA PHE A 54 8.16 -3.30 0.61
C PHE A 54 7.60 -2.62 1.88
N LEU A 55 7.45 -3.37 2.97
CA LEU A 55 6.97 -2.84 4.25
C LEU A 55 7.91 -1.76 4.80
N LEU A 56 9.23 -1.95 4.70
CA LEU A 56 10.20 -0.93 5.12
C LEU A 56 10.04 0.36 4.31
N PHE A 57 9.97 0.26 2.99
CA PHE A 57 9.77 1.43 2.13
C PHE A 57 8.41 2.10 2.34
N SER A 58 7.36 1.32 2.55
CA SER A 58 6.03 1.88 2.82
C SER A 58 5.97 2.60 4.18
N LEU A 59 6.60 2.05 5.23
CA LEU A 59 6.75 2.73 6.52
C LEU A 59 7.51 4.05 6.40
N VAL A 60 8.57 4.08 5.58
CA VAL A 60 9.32 5.30 5.27
C VAL A 60 8.42 6.31 4.53
N GLY A 61 7.71 5.86 3.49
CA GLY A 61 6.75 6.70 2.74
C GLY A 61 5.66 7.28 3.63
N TRP A 62 5.11 6.48 4.55
CA TRP A 62 4.18 6.95 5.56
C TRP A 62 4.81 7.96 6.51
N SER A 63 6.04 7.73 6.94
CA SER A 63 6.73 8.64 7.86
C SER A 63 6.93 10.04 7.26
N PHE A 64 7.28 10.11 5.97
CA PHE A 64 7.57 11.38 5.29
C PHE A 64 6.35 12.04 4.65
N ILE A 65 5.37 11.27 4.20
CA ILE A 65 4.25 11.78 3.39
C ILE A 65 2.92 11.51 4.10
N GLY A 66 2.70 10.26 4.51
CA GLY A 66 1.43 9.83 5.10
C GLY A 66 1.08 10.52 6.42
N PHE A 67 2.01 10.60 7.39
CA PHE A 67 1.76 11.28 8.66
C PHE A 67 1.60 12.78 8.53
N PRO A 68 2.42 13.52 7.75
CA PRO A 68 2.18 14.94 7.52
C PRO A 68 0.81 15.19 6.88
N ILE A 69 0.41 14.40 5.88
CA ILE A 69 -0.92 14.52 5.25
C ILE A 69 -2.03 14.22 6.25
N HIS A 70 -1.90 13.16 7.04
CA HIS A 70 -2.88 12.79 8.05
C HIS A 70 -3.04 13.89 9.11
N TRP A 71 -1.92 14.41 9.62
CA TRP A 71 -1.91 15.51 10.58
C TRP A 71 -2.56 16.77 9.99
N LEU A 72 -2.25 17.11 8.75
CA LEU A 72 -2.79 18.28 8.06
C LEU A 72 -4.30 18.12 7.82
N ALA A 73 -4.75 16.95 7.38
CA ALA A 73 -6.16 16.61 7.23
C ALA A 73 -6.93 16.72 8.56
N CYS A 74 -6.36 16.23 9.66
CA CYS A 74 -6.94 16.37 11.00
C CYS A 74 -6.95 17.82 11.50
N LYS A 75 -5.93 18.61 11.18
CA LYS A 75 -5.83 20.02 11.59
C LYS A 75 -6.85 20.90 10.91
N PHE A 76 -7.14 20.65 9.62
CA PHE A 76 -8.07 21.44 8.83
C PHE A 76 -9.50 20.86 8.77
N ASN A 77 -9.81 19.82 9.55
CA ASN A 77 -11.07 19.05 9.47
C ASN A 77 -11.42 18.58 8.04
N CYS A 78 -10.39 18.43 7.19
CA CYS A 78 -10.53 18.10 5.79
C CYS A 78 -10.30 16.59 5.60
N THR A 79 -11.25 15.77 6.04
CA THR A 79 -11.16 14.29 5.99
C THR A 79 -11.53 13.69 4.62
N ASN A 80 -11.58 14.54 3.59
CA ASN A 80 -11.91 14.13 2.23
C ASN A 80 -10.87 13.14 1.68
N CYS A 81 -11.38 12.15 0.95
CA CYS A 81 -10.56 11.10 0.32
C CYS A 81 -9.46 11.67 -0.58
N PHE A 82 -9.76 12.82 -1.20
CA PHE A 82 -8.88 13.49 -2.14
C PHE A 82 -7.48 13.76 -1.59
N TYR A 83 -7.35 14.17 -0.32
CA TYR A 83 -6.04 14.52 0.26
C TYR A 83 -5.12 13.30 0.45
N TYR A 84 -5.70 12.13 0.74
CA TYR A 84 -4.94 10.88 0.88
C TYR A 84 -4.62 10.25 -0.48
N ALA A 85 -5.51 10.40 -1.46
CA ALA A 85 -5.37 9.80 -2.78
C ALA A 85 -4.50 10.62 -3.75
N LEU A 86 -4.37 11.94 -3.57
CA LEU A 86 -3.74 12.83 -4.55
C LEU A 86 -2.28 12.45 -4.83
N VAL A 87 -1.47 12.29 -3.79
CA VAL A 87 -0.05 11.95 -3.94
C VAL A 87 0.14 10.59 -4.62
N PRO A 88 -0.44 9.47 -4.12
CA PRO A 88 -0.27 8.18 -4.78
C PRO A 88 -0.93 8.13 -6.17
N ALA A 89 -2.04 8.83 -6.41
CA ALA A 89 -2.67 8.90 -7.73
C ALA A 89 -1.80 9.67 -8.74
N SER A 90 -1.14 10.75 -8.30
CA SER A 90 -0.20 11.49 -9.16
C SER A 90 1.01 10.63 -9.54
N PHE A 91 1.58 9.88 -8.58
CA PHE A 91 2.66 8.94 -8.83
C PHE A 91 2.22 7.83 -9.78
N LEU A 92 1.03 7.26 -9.58
CA LEU A 92 0.47 6.25 -10.47
C LEU A 92 0.30 6.78 -11.90
N CYS A 93 -0.23 7.99 -12.07
CA CYS A 93 -0.41 8.61 -13.39
C CYS A 93 0.95 8.81 -14.09
N VAL A 94 1.92 9.45 -13.42
CA VAL A 94 3.25 9.68 -14.00
C VAL A 94 3.90 8.35 -14.36
N SER A 95 3.88 7.39 -13.43
CA SER A 95 4.46 6.06 -13.63
C SER A 95 3.82 5.32 -14.80
N TYR A 96 2.50 5.42 -14.99
CA TYR A 96 1.82 4.83 -16.14
C TYR A 96 2.27 5.46 -17.47
N PHE A 97 2.38 6.79 -17.55
CA PHE A 97 2.82 7.47 -18.79
C PHE A 97 4.30 7.30 -19.10
N THR A 98 5.15 7.03 -18.10
CA THR A 98 6.59 6.85 -18.29
C THR A 98 7.04 5.39 -18.33
N ASN A 99 6.11 4.42 -18.39
CA ASN A 99 6.40 2.98 -18.23
C ASN A 99 7.22 2.65 -16.96
N GLY A 100 6.97 3.41 -15.88
CA GLY A 100 7.55 3.19 -14.58
C GLY A 100 6.87 2.06 -13.79
N PRO A 101 7.21 1.89 -12.50
CA PRO A 101 6.64 0.86 -11.64
C PRO A 101 5.20 1.22 -11.22
N TRP A 102 4.26 1.18 -12.16
CA TRP A 102 2.86 1.58 -11.95
C TRP A 102 2.17 0.72 -10.89
N LEU A 103 2.57 -0.56 -10.76
CA LEU A 103 2.06 -1.47 -9.75
C LEU A 103 2.30 -0.95 -8.32
N LEU A 104 3.49 -0.38 -8.06
CA LEU A 104 3.80 0.23 -6.76
C LEU A 104 2.88 1.42 -6.47
N GLY A 105 2.57 2.23 -7.49
CA GLY A 105 1.64 3.35 -7.35
C GLY A 105 0.21 2.88 -7.06
N LEU A 106 -0.21 1.78 -7.68
CA LEU A 106 -1.53 1.19 -7.44
C LEU A 106 -1.64 0.61 -6.01
N ILE A 107 -0.58 -0.04 -5.53
CA ILE A 107 -0.52 -0.54 -4.16
C ILE A 107 -0.54 0.64 -3.17
N ALA A 108 0.27 1.67 -3.39
CA ALA A 108 0.31 2.86 -2.53
C ALA A 108 -1.05 3.59 -2.50
N LEU A 109 -1.75 3.68 -3.63
CA LEU A 109 -3.10 4.25 -3.69
C LEU A 109 -4.09 3.40 -2.89
N THR A 110 -4.06 2.09 -3.08
CA THR A 110 -4.91 1.14 -2.34
C THR A 110 -4.65 1.24 -0.84
N GLU A 111 -3.38 1.32 -0.44
CA GLU A 111 -2.96 1.47 0.94
C GLU A 111 -3.50 2.77 1.56
N ALA A 112 -3.36 3.92 0.87
CA ALA A 112 -3.87 5.20 1.34
C ALA A 112 -5.39 5.21 1.51
N LEU A 113 -6.12 4.58 0.59
CA LEU A 113 -7.58 4.43 0.66
C LEU A 113 -7.99 3.53 1.83
N LEU A 114 -7.32 2.39 2.02
CA LEU A 114 -7.54 1.48 3.12
C LEU A 114 -7.22 2.12 4.47
N PHE A 115 -6.14 2.89 4.56
CA PHE A 115 -5.79 3.62 5.78
C PHE A 115 -6.91 4.57 6.18
N ARG A 116 -7.38 5.41 5.24
CA ARG A 116 -8.51 6.32 5.49
C ARG A 116 -9.74 5.54 5.96
N TYR A 117 -10.05 4.45 5.28
CA TYR A 117 -11.17 3.60 5.64
C TYR A 117 -11.04 3.08 7.07
N PHE A 118 -9.91 2.50 7.46
CA PHE A 118 -9.70 1.97 8.81
C PHE A 118 -9.64 3.06 9.88
N VAL A 119 -9.04 4.22 9.60
CA VAL A 119 -8.97 5.34 10.57
C VAL A 119 -10.36 5.89 10.88
N PHE A 120 -11.20 6.10 9.87
CA PHE A 120 -12.50 6.76 10.06
C PHE A 120 -13.66 5.78 10.30
N LYS A 121 -13.56 4.51 9.87
CA LYS A 121 -14.58 3.48 10.17
C LYS A 121 -14.60 3.06 11.64
N ILE A 122 -13.51 3.22 12.39
CA ILE A 122 -13.49 2.94 13.85
C ILE A 122 -14.42 3.89 14.64
N LYS A 123 -15.04 4.90 14.01
CA LYS A 123 -15.97 5.85 14.64
C LYS A 123 -17.48 5.57 14.43
N THR A 124 -17.87 4.47 13.79
CA THR A 124 -19.28 4.04 13.72
C THR A 124 -19.54 2.84 14.60
#